data_AF-A0A059ATT4-F1
#
_entry.id   AF-A0A059ATT4-F1
#
_cell.length_a   1.000
_cell.length_b   1.000
_cell.length_c   1.000
_cell.angle_alpha   90.00
_cell.angle_beta   90.00
_cell.angle_gamma   90.00
#
_symmetry.space_group_name_H-M   'P 1'
#
loop_
_entity.id
_entity.type
_entity.pdbx_description
1 polymer ?
#
loop_
_entity_poly.entity_id
_entity_poly.type
_entity_poly.pdbx_seq_one_letter_code
_entity_poly.pdbx_strand_id
1 'polypeptide(L)' 'MVQLDLIWLISISYKFLKDETTLIWYSHGEERTLKLASVSRIIPGQRTAVFRRYLRPEKDYLSFSLLYNNGERSLDL' A
#
# COMPACT_ATOMS: atom_id res chain seq x y z
N MET A 1 -1.09 17.06 -23.36
CA MET A 1 -1.55 17.33 -21.98
C MET A 1 -2.72 16.41 -21.64
N VAL A 2 -2.47 15.10 -21.63
CA VAL A 2 -3.34 14.14 -20.96
C VAL A 2 -2.35 13.10 -20.45
N GLN A 3 -1.74 13.39 -19.31
CA GLN A 3 -1.07 12.35 -18.54
C GLN A 3 -2.21 11.48 -18.06
N LEU A 4 -2.50 10.43 -18.84
CA LEU A 4 -3.42 9.39 -18.45
C LEU A 4 -2.94 8.88 -17.10
N ASP A 5 -3.64 9.31 -16.05
CA ASP A 5 -3.47 8.85 -14.68
C ASP A 5 -3.67 7.33 -14.66
N LEU A 6 -2.58 6.59 -14.86
CA LEU A 6 -2.46 5.16 -14.61
C LEU A 6 -2.82 4.78 -13.15
N ILE A 7 -3.04 5.78 -12.30
CA ILE A 7 -3.49 5.66 -10.91
C ILE A 7 -4.97 5.24 -10.80
N TRP A 8 -5.81 5.46 -11.83
CA TRP A 8 -7.24 5.10 -11.78
C TRP A 8 -7.58 3.67 -12.23
N LEU A 9 -6.65 2.91 -12.83
CA LEU A 9 -6.92 1.53 -13.26
C LEU A 9 -6.73 0.48 -12.16
N ILE A 10 -6.20 0.86 -11.01
CA ILE A 10 -6.04 -0.04 -9.88
C ILE A 10 -6.99 0.43 -8.79
N SER A 11 -8.26 0.04 -8.90
CA SER A 11 -9.13 0.01 -7.73
C SER A 11 -8.53 -1.02 -6.78
N ILE A 12 -7.63 -0.56 -5.89
CA ILE A 12 -7.07 -1.44 -4.88
C ILE A 12 -8.15 -1.60 -3.82
N SER A 13 -9.01 -2.61 -4.01
CA SER A 13 -9.98 -3.02 -3.01
C SER A 13 -9.25 -3.82 -1.94
N TYR A 14 -9.23 -3.28 -0.72
CA TYR A 14 -8.66 -3.96 0.44
C TYR A 14 -9.76 -4.66 1.22
N LYS A 15 -9.53 -5.90 1.61
CA LYS A 15 -10.43 -6.65 2.48
C LYS A 15 -9.64 -7.33 3.59
N PHE A 16 -10.10 -7.13 4.83
CA PHE A 16 -9.68 -7.96 5.95
C PHE A 16 -10.50 -9.25 5.93
N LEU A 17 -9.83 -10.40 6.02
CA LEU A 17 -10.52 -11.67 6.19
C LEU A 17 -11.07 -11.77 7.62
N LYS A 18 -11.98 -12.73 7.87
CA LYS A 18 -12.79 -12.96 9.09
C LYS A 18 -12.01 -13.05 10.41
N ASP A 19 -10.69 -13.11 10.35
CA ASP A 19 -9.74 -13.15 11.47
C ASP A 19 -8.97 -11.83 11.66
N GLU A 20 -9.22 -10.83 10.80
CA GLU A 20 -8.54 -9.53 10.72
C GLU A 20 -7.01 -9.61 10.61
N THR A 21 -6.44 -10.80 10.38
CA THR A 21 -4.98 -11.00 10.38
C THR A 21 -4.36 -10.95 8.99
N THR A 22 -5.17 -10.97 7.93
CA THR A 22 -4.70 -11.02 6.54
C THR A 22 -5.28 -9.88 5.72
N LEU A 23 -4.39 -9.09 5.12
CA LEU A 23 -4.69 -8.06 4.15
C LEU A 23 -4.65 -8.67 2.75
N ILE A 24 -5.70 -8.42 1.97
CA ILE A 24 -5.80 -8.84 0.57
C ILE A 24 -5.95 -7.60 -0.29
N TRP A 25 -5.21 -7.52 -1.40
CA TRP A 25 -5.33 -6.45 -2.37
C TRP A 25 -5.09 -6.96 -3.79
N TYR A 26 -5.62 -6.25 -4.79
CA TYR A 26 -5.39 -6.57 -6.19
C TYR A 26 -4.35 -5.62 -6.78
N SER A 27 -3.36 -6.18 -7.48
CA SER A 27 -2.33 -5.43 -8.18
C SER A 27 -2.03 -6.10 -9.51
N HIS A 28 -2.06 -5.33 -10.60
CA HIS A 28 -1.80 -5.82 -11.96
C HIS A 28 -2.68 -7.04 -12.38
N GLY A 29 -3.92 -7.08 -11.90
CA GLY A 29 -4.86 -8.19 -12.17
C GLY A 29 -4.65 -9.44 -11.30
N GLU A 30 -3.67 -9.43 -10.40
CA GLU A 30 -3.40 -10.53 -9.47
C GLU A 30 -3.82 -10.19 -8.05
N GLU A 31 -4.39 -11.17 -7.35
CA GLU A 31 -4.64 -11.09 -5.92
C GLU A 31 -3.34 -11.27 -5.15
N ARG A 32 -3.09 -10.38 -4.20
CA ARG A 32 -1.94 -10.40 -3.29
C ARG A 32 -2.44 -10.47 -1.86
N THR A 33 -1.72 -11.21 -1.04
CA THR A 33 -2.04 -11.40 0.38
C THR A 33 -0.84 -11.07 1.26
N LEU A 34 -1.10 -10.50 2.43
CA LEU A 34 -0.10 -10.19 3.45
C LEU A 34 -0.69 -10.48 4.82
N LYS A 35 -0.01 -11.33 5.59
CA LYS A 35 -0.35 -11.54 6.99
C LYS A 35 0.16 -10.35 7.80
N LEU A 36 -0.69 -9.72 8.61
CA LEU A 36 -0.29 -8.64 9.51
C LEU A 36 0.78 -9.10 10.50
N ALA A 37 0.78 -10.37 10.89
CA ALA A 37 1.82 -10.95 11.74
C ALA A 37 3.22 -10.96 11.10
N SER A 38 3.34 -10.84 9.77
CA SER A 38 4.63 -10.71 9.09
C SER A 38 5.04 -9.25 8.84
N VAL A 39 4.21 -8.29 9.24
CA VAL A 39 4.55 -6.87 9.21
C VAL A 39 5.53 -6.60 10.35
N SER A 40 6.73 -6.20 9.97
CA SER A 40 7.82 -5.87 10.89
C SER A 40 7.72 -4.45 11.44
N ARG A 41 7.14 -3.51 10.67
CA ARG A 41 7.04 -2.10 11.03
C ARG A 41 5.94 -1.41 10.24
N ILE A 42 5.30 -0.43 10.87
CA ILE A 42 4.41 0.53 10.21
C ILE A 42 5.12 1.88 10.20
N ILE A 43 5.21 2.50 9.03
CA ILE A 43 5.79 3.84 8.86
C ILE A 43 4.67 4.81 8.52
N PRO A 44 4.35 5.79 9.39
CA PRO A 44 3.35 6.79 9.07
C PRO A 44 3.88 7.80 8.06
N GLY A 45 2.99 8.32 7.23
CA GLY A 45 3.28 9.30 6.20
C GLY A 45 3.85 8.73 4.91
N GLN A 46 4.07 9.63 3.96
CA GLN A 46 4.63 9.39 2.64
C GLN A 46 6.16 9.31 2.70
N ARG A 47 6.70 8.23 3.27
CA ARG A 47 8.14 8.11 3.57
C ARG A 47 8.91 7.22 2.58
N THR A 48 8.22 6.38 1.82
CA THR A 48 8.80 5.44 0.84
C THR A 48 9.02 6.09 -0.53
N ALA A 49 9.85 5.44 -1.36
CA ALA A 49 10.15 5.93 -2.72
C ALA A 49 8.91 5.97 -3.63
N VAL A 50 7.92 5.12 -3.39
CA VAL A 50 6.65 5.09 -4.16
C VAL A 50 5.89 6.39 -3.95
N PHE A 51 5.71 6.82 -2.71
CA PHE A 51 5.03 8.09 -2.43
C PHE A 51 5.81 9.31 -2.95
N ARG A 52 7.15 9.26 -2.96
CA ARG A 52 7.96 10.36 -3.51
C ARG A 52 7.77 10.56 -5.02
N ARG A 53 7.32 9.54 -5.76
CA ARG A 53 7.01 9.66 -7.20
C ARG A 53 5.68 10.38 -7.45
N TYR A 54 4.76 10.32 -6.49
CA TYR A 54 3.43 10.91 -6.58
C TYR A 54 3.08 11.62 -5.27
N LEU A 55 3.85 12.67 -4.95
CA LEU A 55 3.69 13.41 -3.71
C LEU A 55 2.28 13.99 -3.62
N ARG A 56 1.60 13.69 -2.50
CA ARG A 56 0.31 14.29 -2.14
C ARG A 56 0.39 14.76 -0.69
N PRO A 57 1.04 15.91 -0.42
CA PRO A 57 1.27 16.40 0.94
C PRO A 57 0.00 16.50 1.77
N GLU A 58 -1.13 16.82 1.12
CA GLU A 58 -2.45 16.94 1.75
C GLU A 58 -2.98 15.59 2.27
N LYS A 59 -2.40 14.48 1.83
CA LYS A 59 -2.76 13.13 2.26
C LYS A 59 -1.69 12.49 3.15
N ASP A 60 -0.60 13.19 3.51
CA ASP A 60 0.51 12.61 4.29
C ASP A 60 0.01 12.01 5.61
N TYR A 61 -0.87 12.72 6.32
CA TYR A 61 -1.42 12.25 7.60
C TYR A 61 -2.36 11.04 7.48
N LEU A 62 -2.86 10.75 6.27
CA LEU A 62 -3.69 9.57 5.97
C LEU A 62 -2.88 8.42 5.36
N SER A 63 -1.63 8.68 4.98
CA SER A 63 -0.78 7.71 4.32
C SER A 63 0.06 6.94 5.32
N PHE A 64 0.33 5.67 5.03
CA PHE A 64 1.29 4.87 5.79
C PHE A 64 1.83 3.72 4.95
N SER A 65 2.94 3.14 5.39
CA SER A 65 3.57 1.99 4.74
C SER A 65 3.71 0.82 5.71
N LEU A 66 3.32 -0.37 5.27
CA LEU A 66 3.56 -1.62 5.97
C LEU A 66 4.86 -2.23 5.45
N LEU A 67 5.87 -2.36 6.32
CA LEU A 67 7.11 -3.06 6.00
C LEU A 67 7.01 -4.54 6.37
N TYR A 68 7.23 -5.41 5.40
CA TYR A 68 7.18 -6.86 5.56
C TYR A 68 8.41 -7.52 4.92
N ASN A 69 8.55 -8.83 5.07
CA ASN A 69 9.73 -9.58 4.63
C ASN A 69 11.03 -8.99 5.22
N ASN A 70 11.07 -8.85 6.55
CA ASN A 70 12.18 -8.25 7.30
C ASN A 70 12.57 -6.82 6.87
N GLY A 71 11.63 -6.06 6.29
CA GLY A 71 11.84 -4.68 5.86
C GLY A 71 12.34 -4.53 4.42
N GLU A 72 12.50 -5.62 3.68
CA GLU A 72 12.90 -5.59 2.28
C GLU A 72 11.77 -5.16 1.34
N ARG A 73 10.51 -5.29 1.79
CA ARG A 73 9.33 -4.93 0.99
C ARG A 73 8.42 -3.98 1.76
N SER A 74 7.78 -3.09 1.01
CA SER A 74 6.77 -2.16 1.53
C SER A 74 5.45 -2.31 0.76
N LEU A 75 4.35 -2.18 1.49
CA LEU A 75 3.03 -1.92 0.92
C LEU A 75 2.58 -0.53 1.37
N ASP A 76 2.35 0.36 0.41
CA ASP A 76 2.04 1.77 0.63
C ASP A 76 0.53 2.01 0.49
N LEU A 77 -0.09 2.61 1.52
CA LEU A 77 -1.54 2.81 1.67
C LEU A 77 -1.88 4.28 1.87
#